data_AF-A0A2X1PWQ0-F1
#
_entry.id   AF-A0A2X1PWQ0-F1
#
_cell.length_a   1.000
_cell.length_b   1.000
_cell.length_c   1.000
_cell.angle_alpha   90.00
_cell.angle_beta   90.00
_cell.angle_gamma   90.00
#
_symmetry.space_group_name_H-M   'P 1'
#
loop_
_entity.id
_entity.type
_entity.pdbx_description
1 polymer ?
#
loop_
_entity_poly.entity_id
_entity_poly.type
_entity_poly.pdbx_seq_one_letter_code
_entity_poly.pdbx_strand_id
1 'polypeptide(L)'
;MNYISFPTAQHAVDKIAQEFVIYSQLTHPVHISLSGGSTPKLLFKTLAKSPYAEQINWKNLHFWWGDDRMVPPSDPESNYGEVQKLLFDHIQIPAENIHRIRGENEPHFELKRFEEELSAVIPNGVFDWIILGMGTDGHTASLFPHQTNFDDENLAVIAKHPESGQIRISKNS
;
A
#
# COMPACT_ATOMS: atom_id res chain seq x y z
N MET A 1 16.99 -4.78 -13.88
CA MET A 1 16.68 -3.57 -13.08
C MET A 1 16.46 -2.43 -14.05
N ASN A 2 15.34 -1.71 -13.94
CA ASN A 2 15.00 -0.58 -14.80
C ASN A 2 15.07 0.71 -13.96
N TYR A 3 15.82 1.71 -14.42
CA TYR A 3 15.99 2.98 -13.72
C TYR A 3 15.41 4.10 -14.58
N ILE A 4 14.50 4.87 -14.01
CA ILE A 4 13.85 5.99 -14.69
C ILE A 4 14.01 7.22 -13.80
N SER A 5 14.55 8.29 -14.37
CA SER A 5 14.70 9.58 -13.69
C SER A 5 13.69 10.57 -14.23
N PHE A 6 13.12 11.37 -13.33
CA PHE A 6 12.13 12.38 -13.65
C PHE A 6 12.62 13.76 -13.22
N PRO A 7 12.30 14.83 -13.96
CA PRO A 7 12.74 16.18 -13.62
C PRO A 7 12.04 16.71 -12.35
N THR A 8 10.83 16.23 -12.03
CA THR A 8 10.10 16.59 -10.81
C THR A 8 9.34 15.40 -10.26
N ALA A 9 8.94 15.47 -8.97
CA ALA A 9 8.08 14.48 -8.34
C ALA A 9 6.72 14.34 -9.07
N GLN A 10 6.18 15.44 -9.63
CA GLN A 10 4.92 15.40 -10.36
C GLN A 10 5.03 14.53 -11.62
N HIS A 11 6.12 14.64 -12.39
CA HIS A 11 6.31 13.80 -13.58
C HIS A 11 6.41 12.30 -13.24
N ALA A 12 7.04 11.97 -12.11
CA ALA A 12 7.07 10.60 -11.61
C ALA A 12 5.66 10.12 -11.23
N VAL A 13 4.90 10.94 -10.51
CA VAL A 13 3.51 10.66 -10.14
C VAL A 13 2.61 10.49 -11.36
N ASP A 14 2.73 11.35 -12.37
CA ASP A 14 1.91 11.26 -13.58
C ASP A 14 2.20 9.99 -14.36
N LYS A 15 3.48 9.56 -14.40
CA LYS A 15 3.84 8.26 -14.99
C LYS A 15 3.24 7.11 -14.21
N ILE A 16 3.30 7.13 -12.88
CA ILE A 16 2.66 6.10 -12.03
C ILE A 16 1.14 6.09 -12.26
N ALA A 17 0.49 7.26 -12.29
CA ALA A 17 -0.95 7.37 -12.52
C ALA A 17 -1.38 6.83 -13.89
N GLN A 18 -0.55 6.98 -14.93
CA GLN A 18 -0.79 6.34 -16.23
C GLN A 18 -0.73 4.80 -16.15
N GLU A 19 0.18 4.23 -15.36
CA GLU A 19 0.19 2.79 -15.13
C GLU A 19 -1.09 2.31 -14.43
N PHE A 20 -1.63 3.06 -13.47
CA PHE A 20 -2.94 2.74 -12.86
C PHE A 20 -4.05 2.64 -13.91
N VAL A 21 -4.07 3.55 -14.89
CA VAL A 21 -5.02 3.46 -16.00
C VAL A 21 -4.82 2.15 -16.75
N ILE A 22 -3.59 1.82 -17.14
CA ILE A 22 -3.26 0.59 -17.88
C ILE A 22 -3.67 -0.67 -17.09
N TYR A 23 -3.25 -0.78 -15.83
CA TYR A 23 -3.56 -1.91 -14.96
C TYR A 23 -5.07 -2.08 -14.77
N SER A 24 -5.82 -0.97 -14.60
CA SER A 24 -7.27 -1.04 -14.41
C SER A 24 -8.03 -1.64 -15.60
N GLN A 25 -7.42 -1.69 -16.78
CA GLN A 25 -7.99 -2.25 -18.01
C GLN A 25 -7.55 -3.70 -18.31
N LEU A 26 -6.76 -4.33 -17.43
CA LEU A 26 -6.43 -5.74 -17.56
C LEU A 26 -7.68 -6.61 -17.38
N THR A 27 -7.64 -7.82 -17.93
CA THR A 27 -8.78 -8.75 -17.97
C THR A 27 -9.01 -9.49 -16.65
N HIS A 28 -8.10 -9.36 -15.69
CA HIS A 28 -8.17 -9.96 -14.36
C HIS A 28 -8.14 -8.86 -13.28
N PRO A 29 -8.65 -9.14 -12.06
CA PRO A 29 -8.52 -8.24 -10.93
C PRO A 29 -7.04 -7.98 -10.61
N VAL A 30 -6.67 -6.72 -10.44
CA VAL A 30 -5.27 -6.31 -10.21
C VAL A 30 -5.05 -6.00 -8.73
N HIS A 31 -4.11 -6.71 -8.11
CA HIS A 31 -3.76 -6.55 -6.70
C HIS A 31 -2.54 -5.63 -6.56
N ILE A 32 -2.76 -4.45 -5.95
CA ILE A 32 -1.76 -3.39 -5.77
C ILE A 32 -1.49 -3.19 -4.28
N SER A 33 -0.24 -3.37 -3.86
CA SER A 33 0.23 -3.03 -2.51
C SER A 33 0.74 -1.58 -2.48
N LEU A 34 0.20 -0.77 -1.57
CA LEU A 34 0.52 0.63 -1.37
C LEU A 34 1.46 0.83 -0.18
N SER A 35 2.22 1.93 -0.21
CA SER A 35 3.00 2.41 0.93
C SER A 35 2.55 3.80 1.36
N GLY A 36 2.84 4.17 2.60
CA GLY A 36 2.76 5.56 3.05
C GLY A 36 3.90 6.44 2.49
N GLY A 37 3.87 7.73 2.81
CA GLY A 37 4.96 8.67 2.54
C GLY A 37 4.57 9.85 1.64
N SER A 38 5.49 10.78 1.42
CA SER A 38 5.22 12.03 0.69
C SER A 38 4.88 11.83 -0.79
N THR A 39 5.57 10.93 -1.48
CA THR A 39 5.29 10.62 -2.90
C THR A 39 3.93 9.94 -3.09
N PRO A 40 3.56 8.89 -2.33
CA PRO A 40 2.21 8.34 -2.36
C PRO A 40 1.10 9.38 -2.08
N LYS A 41 1.29 10.30 -1.12
CA LYS A 41 0.33 11.41 -0.90
C LYS A 41 0.07 12.24 -2.14
N LEU A 42 1.11 12.58 -2.89
CA LEU A 42 0.95 13.33 -4.15
C LEU A 42 0.23 12.49 -5.20
N LEU A 43 0.57 11.21 -5.31
CA LEU A 43 -0.09 10.26 -6.20
C LEU A 43 -1.60 10.16 -5.93
N PHE A 44 -2.02 9.95 -4.68
CA PHE A 44 -3.42 9.83 -4.31
C PHE A 44 -4.23 11.08 -4.68
N LYS A 45 -3.66 12.28 -4.44
CA LYS A 45 -4.26 13.56 -4.85
C LYS A 45 -4.39 13.71 -6.37
N THR A 46 -3.42 13.19 -7.13
CA THR A 46 -3.48 13.18 -8.60
C THR A 46 -4.54 12.21 -9.10
N LEU A 47 -4.58 10.99 -8.55
CA LEU A 47 -5.55 9.94 -8.90
C LEU A 47 -7.00 10.33 -8.60
N ALA A 48 -7.22 11.12 -7.53
CA ALA A 48 -8.55 11.62 -7.14
C ALA A 48 -9.13 12.70 -8.07
N LYS A 49 -8.38 13.16 -9.07
CA LYS A 49 -8.78 14.24 -9.97
C LYS A 49 -8.93 13.76 -11.41
N SER A 50 -9.71 14.51 -12.19
CA SER A 50 -9.78 14.35 -13.64
C SER A 50 -8.38 14.56 -14.27
N PRO A 51 -7.99 13.75 -15.26
CA PRO A 51 -8.80 12.71 -15.90
C PRO A 51 -8.74 11.34 -15.20
N TYR A 52 -7.81 11.12 -14.28
CA TYR A 52 -7.53 9.79 -13.72
C TYR A 52 -8.71 9.20 -12.94
N ALA A 53 -9.40 10.01 -12.13
CA ALA A 53 -10.59 9.59 -11.38
C ALA A 53 -11.67 8.97 -12.28
N GLU A 54 -11.77 9.44 -13.53
CA GLU A 54 -12.76 9.01 -14.53
C GLU A 54 -12.25 7.89 -15.44
N GLN A 55 -10.96 7.88 -15.76
CA GLN A 55 -10.36 6.90 -16.68
C GLN A 55 -10.04 5.56 -16.01
N ILE A 56 -9.77 5.57 -14.71
CA ILE A 56 -9.39 4.36 -13.98
C ILE A 56 -10.65 3.54 -13.70
N ASN A 57 -10.62 2.27 -14.11
CA ASN A 57 -11.66 1.31 -13.81
C ASN A 57 -11.48 0.73 -12.39
N TRP A 58 -11.89 1.51 -11.38
CA TRP A 58 -11.66 1.22 -9.96
C TRP A 58 -12.18 -0.13 -9.47
N LYS A 59 -13.26 -0.66 -10.07
CA LYS A 59 -13.79 -2.00 -9.74
C LYS A 59 -12.82 -3.14 -10.07
N ASN A 60 -11.81 -2.90 -10.91
CA ASN A 60 -10.81 -3.91 -11.26
C ASN A 60 -9.55 -3.85 -10.40
N LEU A 61 -9.41 -2.81 -9.57
CA LEU A 61 -8.25 -2.62 -8.71
C LEU A 61 -8.57 -3.04 -7.28
N HIS A 62 -7.70 -3.85 -6.69
CA HIS A 62 -7.70 -4.22 -5.28
C HIS A 62 -6.50 -3.58 -4.58
N PHE A 63 -6.76 -2.83 -3.50
CA PHE A 63 -5.72 -2.13 -2.74
C PHE A 63 -5.40 -2.81 -1.42
N TRP A 64 -4.09 -2.98 -1.21
CA TRP A 64 -3.48 -3.59 -0.04
C TRP A 64 -2.42 -2.64 0.51
N TRP A 65 -1.89 -2.95 1.69
CA TRP A 65 -0.83 -2.17 2.32
C TRP A 65 0.42 -3.01 2.51
N GLY A 66 1.54 -2.48 2.04
CA GLY A 66 2.85 -3.05 2.33
C GLY A 66 3.20 -2.92 3.81
N ASP A 67 2.72 -1.87 4.47
CA ASP A 67 2.71 -1.75 5.92
C ASP A 67 1.63 -0.76 6.39
N ASP A 68 1.22 -0.89 7.65
CA ASP A 68 0.48 0.16 8.36
C ASP A 68 0.82 0.17 9.85
N ARG A 69 0.52 1.29 10.49
CA ARG A 69 0.73 1.54 11.91
C ARG A 69 -0.43 0.91 12.67
N MET A 70 -0.13 0.30 13.82
CA MET A 70 -1.15 -0.25 14.71
C MET A 70 -1.84 0.87 15.51
N VAL A 71 -2.58 1.71 14.79
CA VAL A 71 -3.37 2.84 15.28
C VAL A 71 -4.75 2.85 14.60
N PRO A 72 -5.78 3.50 15.19
CA PRO A 72 -7.08 3.64 14.55
C PRO A 72 -7.02 4.32 13.17
N PRO A 73 -7.95 4.02 12.25
CA PRO A 73 -7.94 4.60 10.89
C PRO A 73 -8.14 6.12 10.85
N SER A 74 -8.68 6.71 11.92
CA SER A 74 -8.82 8.17 12.06
C SER A 74 -7.51 8.85 12.46
N ASP A 75 -6.54 8.10 12.98
CA ASP A 75 -5.26 8.61 13.44
C ASP A 75 -4.45 9.21 12.27
N PRO A 76 -3.79 10.37 12.45
CA PRO A 76 -2.94 10.98 11.43
C PRO A 76 -1.82 10.09 10.90
N GLU A 77 -1.40 9.08 11.67
CA GLU A 77 -0.33 8.15 11.29
C GLU A 77 -0.83 6.91 10.55
N SER A 78 -2.14 6.71 10.37
CA SER A 78 -2.66 5.59 9.57
C SER A 78 -2.41 5.81 8.07
N ASN A 79 -1.71 4.87 7.42
CA ASN A 79 -1.56 4.87 5.97
C ASN A 79 -2.92 4.70 5.30
N TYR A 80 -3.76 3.76 5.76
CA TYR A 80 -5.13 3.62 5.26
C TYR A 80 -5.94 4.91 5.40
N GLY A 81 -5.93 5.52 6.59
CA GLY A 81 -6.67 6.76 6.86
C GLY A 81 -6.27 7.90 5.94
N GLU A 82 -4.99 7.97 5.55
CA GLU A 82 -4.49 8.93 4.59
C GLU A 82 -4.99 8.66 3.15
N VAL A 83 -4.93 7.40 2.69
CA VAL A 83 -5.44 7.03 1.36
C VAL A 83 -6.95 7.26 1.28
N GLN A 84 -7.69 6.94 2.35
CA GLN A 84 -9.12 7.18 2.45
C GLN A 84 -9.45 8.65 2.16
N LYS A 85 -8.81 9.56 2.91
CA LYS A 85 -9.03 11.02 2.82
C LYS A 85 -8.57 11.61 1.50
N LEU A 86 -7.51 11.08 0.89
CA LEU A 86 -6.88 11.65 -0.30
C LEU A 86 -7.38 11.05 -1.62
N LEU A 87 -7.94 9.84 -1.59
CA LEU A 87 -8.36 9.11 -2.79
C LEU A 87 -9.75 8.50 -2.63
N PHE A 88 -9.95 7.56 -1.70
CA PHE A 88 -11.18 6.74 -1.70
C PHE A 88 -12.45 7.54 -1.43
N ASP A 89 -12.38 8.65 -0.69
CA ASP A 89 -13.50 9.59 -0.48
C ASP A 89 -13.88 10.38 -1.75
N HIS A 90 -13.09 10.26 -2.82
CA HIS A 90 -13.22 11.05 -4.06
C HIS A 90 -13.47 10.19 -5.30
N ILE A 91 -13.53 8.87 -5.17
CA ILE A 91 -13.73 7.92 -6.27
C ILE A 91 -14.80 6.88 -5.92
N GLN A 92 -15.28 6.16 -6.93
CA GLN A 92 -16.21 5.03 -6.72
C GLN A 92 -15.43 3.72 -6.82
N ILE A 93 -15.00 3.21 -5.68
CA ILE A 93 -14.36 1.90 -5.55
C ILE A 93 -15.23 0.97 -4.69
N PRO A 94 -15.41 -0.30 -5.07
CA PRO A 94 -16.08 -1.27 -4.22
C PRO A 94 -15.36 -1.43 -2.88
N ALA A 95 -16.10 -1.47 -1.76
CA ALA A 95 -15.49 -1.55 -0.44
C ALA A 95 -14.73 -2.87 -0.23
N GLU A 96 -15.19 -3.93 -0.87
CA GLU A 96 -14.55 -5.26 -0.91
C GLU A 96 -13.20 -5.27 -1.62
N ASN A 97 -12.88 -4.23 -2.40
CA ASN A 97 -11.58 -4.08 -3.06
C ASN A 97 -10.54 -3.35 -2.18
N ILE A 98 -10.89 -2.98 -0.95
CA ILE A 98 -10.03 -2.27 -0.01
C ILE A 98 -9.65 -3.20 1.15
N HIS A 99 -8.44 -3.75 1.10
CA HIS A 99 -7.93 -4.74 2.04
C HIS A 99 -6.96 -4.10 3.04
N ARG A 100 -7.50 -3.28 3.95
CA ARG A 100 -6.68 -2.54 4.92
C ARG A 100 -6.15 -3.44 6.04
N ILE A 101 -4.97 -3.08 6.55
CA ILE A 101 -4.53 -3.50 7.88
C ILE A 101 -5.38 -2.75 8.92
N ARG A 102 -5.97 -3.48 9.88
CA ARG A 102 -6.81 -2.91 10.93
C ARG A 102 -5.99 -2.56 12.15
N GLY A 103 -5.32 -1.42 12.07
CA GLY A 103 -4.40 -0.94 13.11
C GLY A 103 -5.05 -0.73 14.49
N GLU A 104 -6.38 -0.62 14.56
CA GLU A 104 -7.12 -0.54 15.83
C GLU A 104 -7.21 -1.87 16.59
N ASN A 105 -6.90 -3.00 15.96
CA ASN A 105 -6.98 -4.32 16.57
C ASN A 105 -5.70 -4.67 17.35
N GLU A 106 -5.77 -5.73 18.16
CA GLU A 106 -4.56 -6.31 18.75
C GLU A 106 -3.65 -6.87 17.63
N PRO A 107 -2.33 -6.57 17.64
CA PRO A 107 -1.42 -6.91 16.55
C PRO A 107 -1.38 -8.37 16.11
N HIS A 108 -1.39 -9.35 17.02
CA HIS A 108 -1.31 -10.75 16.64
C HIS A 108 -2.60 -11.26 16.00
N PHE A 109 -3.76 -10.81 16.50
CA PHE A 109 -5.04 -11.11 15.86
C PHE A 109 -5.16 -10.46 14.49
N GLU A 110 -4.68 -9.22 14.34
CA GLU A 110 -4.71 -8.56 13.04
C GLU A 110 -3.74 -9.17 12.04
N LEU A 111 -2.51 -9.52 12.47
CA LEU A 111 -1.54 -10.20 11.62
C LEU A 111 -2.16 -11.47 11.03
N LYS A 112 -2.69 -12.34 11.89
CA LYS A 112 -3.31 -13.60 11.45
C LYS A 112 -4.45 -13.36 10.46
N ARG A 113 -5.35 -12.42 10.75
CA ARG A 113 -6.48 -12.06 9.89
C ARG A 113 -6.00 -11.54 8.52
N PHE A 114 -4.96 -10.71 8.51
CA PHE A 114 -4.40 -10.14 7.29
C PHE A 114 -3.74 -11.22 6.43
N GLU A 115 -2.99 -12.14 7.02
CA GLU A 115 -2.37 -13.27 6.30
C GLU A 115 -3.42 -14.25 5.72
N GLU A 116 -4.49 -14.52 6.47
CA GLU A 116 -5.61 -15.33 6.00
C GLU A 116 -6.29 -14.67 4.79
N GLU A 117 -6.50 -13.35 4.82
CA GLU A 117 -7.09 -12.61 3.71
C GLU A 117 -6.15 -12.57 2.49
N LEU A 118 -4.86 -12.30 2.68
CA LEU A 118 -3.85 -12.34 1.61
C LEU A 118 -3.88 -13.69 0.88
N SER A 119 -3.87 -14.78 1.65
CA SER A 119 -3.85 -16.15 1.10
C SER A 119 -5.15 -16.51 0.38
N ALA A 120 -6.29 -16.01 0.86
CA ALA A 120 -7.60 -16.35 0.31
C ALA A 120 -7.93 -15.55 -0.96
N VAL A 121 -7.44 -14.31 -1.06
CA VAL A 121 -7.90 -13.35 -2.08
C VAL A 121 -6.86 -13.14 -3.18
N ILE A 122 -5.56 -13.17 -2.88
CA ILE A 122 -4.51 -12.92 -3.88
C ILE A 122 -4.16 -14.23 -4.60
N PRO A 123 -4.34 -14.31 -5.93
CA PRO A 123 -4.00 -15.51 -6.69
C PRO A 123 -2.53 -15.90 -6.51
N ASN A 124 -2.28 -17.10 -6.00
CA ASN A 124 -0.94 -17.64 -5.71
C ASN A 124 -0.09 -16.77 -4.76
N GLY A 125 -0.68 -15.83 -4.02
CA GLY A 125 0.05 -14.89 -3.16
C GLY A 125 0.91 -13.87 -3.92
N VAL A 126 0.67 -13.69 -5.24
CA VAL A 126 1.48 -12.80 -6.08
C VAL A 126 0.71 -11.50 -6.37
N PHE A 127 1.31 -10.37 -6.01
CA PHE A 127 0.82 -9.04 -6.38
C PHE A 127 1.16 -8.71 -7.84
N ASP A 128 0.24 -8.06 -8.54
CA ASP A 128 0.55 -7.46 -9.84
C ASP A 128 1.51 -6.28 -9.69
N TRP A 129 1.36 -5.51 -8.60
CA TRP A 129 2.20 -4.35 -8.37
C TRP A 129 2.41 -4.05 -6.88
N ILE A 130 3.65 -3.76 -6.49
CA ILE A 130 4.00 -3.31 -5.14
C ILE A 130 4.69 -1.95 -5.26
N ILE A 131 4.06 -0.91 -4.71
CA ILE A 131 4.59 0.44 -4.66
C ILE A 131 5.24 0.65 -3.31
N LEU A 132 6.56 0.81 -3.32
CA LEU A 132 7.37 0.92 -2.11
C LEU A 132 7.99 2.31 -1.98
N GLY A 133 7.95 2.82 -0.76
CA GLY A 133 8.81 3.92 -0.33
C GLY A 133 10.17 3.39 0.15
N MET A 134 11.16 4.29 0.18
CA MET A 134 12.46 4.03 0.78
C MET A 134 12.78 5.13 1.79
N GLY A 135 13.02 4.73 3.04
CA GLY A 135 13.49 5.61 4.10
C GLY A 135 14.92 6.10 3.86
N THR A 136 15.35 7.13 4.59
CA THR A 136 16.74 7.65 4.52
C THR A 136 17.79 6.68 5.05
N ASP A 137 17.36 5.73 5.88
CA ASP A 137 18.09 4.58 6.40
C ASP A 137 17.99 3.34 5.47
N GLY A 138 17.29 3.45 4.34
CA GLY A 138 17.09 2.37 3.38
C GLY A 138 15.96 1.40 3.71
N HIS A 139 15.17 1.62 4.78
CA HIS A 139 14.03 0.74 5.05
C HIS A 139 12.96 0.85 3.96
N THR A 140 12.19 -0.22 3.77
CA THR A 140 10.99 -0.22 2.94
C THR A 140 9.86 -0.93 3.66
N ALA A 141 8.61 -0.57 3.38
CA ALA A 141 7.47 -0.96 4.22
C ALA A 141 7.84 -0.71 5.71
N SER A 142 7.78 -1.73 6.55
CA SER A 142 8.38 -1.70 7.89
C SER A 142 9.46 -2.78 8.09
N LEU A 143 10.23 -3.02 7.03
CA LEU A 143 11.43 -3.86 7.02
C LEU A 143 12.66 -2.99 7.28
N PHE A 144 13.05 -2.90 8.56
CA PHE A 144 14.14 -2.04 9.01
C PHE A 144 15.52 -2.72 8.90
N PRO A 145 16.59 -1.94 8.69
CA PRO A 145 17.97 -2.43 8.77
C PRO A 145 18.24 -3.16 10.09
N HIS A 146 18.92 -4.30 10.01
CA HIS A 146 19.32 -5.14 11.16
C HIS A 146 18.16 -5.76 11.97
N GLN A 147 16.90 -5.57 11.58
CA GLN A 147 15.73 -6.18 12.21
C GLN A 147 14.98 -7.14 11.29
N THR A 148 15.19 -7.03 9.98
CA THR A 148 14.50 -7.84 8.97
C THR A 148 15.15 -9.23 8.89
N ASN A 149 14.32 -10.26 9.04
CA ASN A 149 14.69 -11.64 8.75
C ASN A 149 14.26 -12.00 7.33
N PHE A 150 15.20 -12.09 6.39
CA PHE A 150 14.90 -12.43 4.99
C PHE A 150 14.63 -13.92 4.76
N ASP A 151 14.87 -14.77 5.76
CA ASP A 151 14.53 -16.19 5.73
C ASP A 151 13.15 -16.48 6.36
N ASP A 152 12.40 -15.44 6.74
CA ASP A 152 11.04 -15.58 7.24
C ASP A 152 10.08 -15.91 6.09
N GLU A 153 9.39 -17.04 6.18
CA GLU A 153 8.44 -17.52 5.17
C GLU A 153 6.99 -17.02 5.40
N ASN A 154 6.73 -16.30 6.49
CA ASN A 154 5.43 -15.70 6.75
C ASN A 154 5.12 -14.60 5.72
N LEU A 155 3.84 -14.39 5.41
CA LEU A 155 3.43 -13.39 4.43
C LEU A 155 3.54 -11.96 4.97
N ALA A 156 3.38 -11.82 6.29
CA ALA A 156 3.50 -10.56 7.00
C ALA A 156 4.14 -10.76 8.38
N VAL A 157 4.60 -9.68 8.98
CA VAL A 157 5.31 -9.65 10.25
C VAL A 157 4.85 -8.47 11.10
N ILE A 158 4.89 -8.64 12.42
CA ILE A 158 4.82 -7.51 13.35
C ILE A 158 6.23 -6.90 13.44
N ALA A 159 6.33 -5.64 13.04
CA ALA A 159 7.56 -4.85 13.12
C ALA A 159 7.44 -3.77 14.18
N LYS A 160 8.58 -3.36 14.74
CA LYS A 160 8.66 -2.27 15.71
C LYS A 160 9.63 -1.22 15.19
N HIS A 161 9.15 0.01 15.01
CA HIS A 161 10.00 1.11 14.56
C HIS A 161 11.19 1.29 15.53
N PRO A 162 12.44 1.35 15.04
CA PRO A 162 13.65 1.30 15.87
C PRO A 162 13.73 2.43 16.91
N GLU A 163 13.29 3.63 16.53
CA GLU A 163 13.38 4.82 17.39
C GLU A 163 12.14 5.04 18.25
N SER A 164 10.96 5.21 17.62
CA SER A 164 9.71 5.49 18.33
C SER A 164 9.12 4.30 19.09
N GLY A 165 9.54 3.08 18.76
CA GLY A 165 8.95 1.86 19.30
C GLY A 165 7.52 1.59 18.83
N GLN A 166 7.04 2.32 17.82
CA GLN A 166 5.72 2.13 17.24
C GLN A 166 5.57 0.74 16.62
N ILE A 167 4.47 0.06 16.92
CA ILE A 167 4.13 -1.25 16.35
C ILE A 167 3.46 -1.09 14.99
N ARG A 168 3.84 -1.95 14.05
CA ARG A 168 3.35 -1.97 12.67
C ARG A 168 3.14 -3.41 12.24
N ILE A 169 2.23 -3.62 11.30
CA ILE A 169 2.21 -4.84 10.48
C ILE A 169 2.85 -4.48 9.15
N SER A 170 3.79 -5.31 8.71
CA SER A 170 4.48 -5.19 7.43
C SER A 170 4.26 -6.46 6.64
N LYS A 171 4.01 -6.34 5.34
CA LYS A 171 4.28 -7.43 4.41
C LYS A 171 5.76 -7.80 4.52
N ASN A 172 6.01 -9.10 4.50
CA ASN A 172 7.34 -9.68 4.43
C ASN A 172 7.78 -9.86 2.95
N SER A 173 9.07 -10.08 2.70
CA SER A 173 9.65 -10.15 1.34
C SER A 173 9.02 -11.24 0.48
#